data_AF-A0A7S4IQ18-F1
#
_entry.id   AF-A0A7S4IQ18-F1
#
_cell.length_a   1.000
_cell.length_b   1.000
_cell.length_c   1.000
_cell.angle_alpha   90.00
_cell.angle_beta   90.00
_cell.angle_gamma   90.00
#
_symmetry.space_group_name_H-M   'P 1'
#
loop_
_entity.id
_entity.type
_entity.pdbx_description
1 polymer ?
#
loop_
_entity_poly.entity_id
_entity_poly.type
_entity_poly.pdbx_seq_one_letter_code
_entity_poly.pdbx_strand_id
1 'polypeptide(L)'
;EKSHNQPICCDNCSRDLLKDTPKQRLLDCVESLQALCKFLRRTDENVTLLKLVQLWKGQARKSASVPDTIPTAPRNLSLYNCEEIIAELLLEKHLELQFHNTAYSTICYIKANAFFLNMSHDDQIQYFDYDLTFATAKGDTKKRKRTNSKTKPKTPTKIPKLFPTADSSPEHEETKDVVSEDKKEKKRSEPICIDLVE
;
A
#
# COMPACT_ATOMS: atom_id res chain seq x y z
N GLU A 1 16.23 33.78 -33.57
CA GLU A 1 16.14 34.35 -32.21
C GLU A 1 17.28 33.87 -31.32
N LYS A 2 17.66 34.68 -30.33
CA LYS A 2 18.70 34.33 -29.33
C LYS A 2 18.09 33.41 -28.27
N SER A 3 18.59 32.19 -28.15
CA SER A 3 18.30 31.30 -27.03
C SER A 3 18.86 31.91 -25.74
N HIS A 4 17.99 32.41 -24.86
CA HIS A 4 18.38 32.77 -23.51
C HIS A 4 18.86 31.50 -22.79
N ASN A 5 20.18 31.37 -22.62
CA ASN A 5 20.80 30.33 -21.80
C ASN A 5 20.61 30.72 -20.33
N GLN A 6 19.42 30.45 -19.78
CA GLN A 6 19.13 30.67 -18.35
C GLN A 6 19.95 29.67 -17.54
N PRO A 7 20.69 30.10 -16.50
CA PRO A 7 21.40 29.17 -15.63
C PRO A 7 20.39 28.27 -14.90
N ILE A 8 20.61 26.96 -14.96
CA ILE A 8 19.81 25.98 -14.24
C ILE A 8 20.00 26.22 -12.74
N CYS A 9 18.98 26.78 -12.09
CA CYS A 9 19.00 27.12 -10.67
C CYS A 9 18.28 26.10 -9.78
N CYS A 10 17.48 25.21 -10.37
CA CYS A 10 16.84 24.11 -9.66
C CYS A 10 16.50 22.93 -10.58
N ASP A 11 16.14 21.84 -9.93
CA ASP A 11 15.83 20.53 -10.51
C ASP A 11 14.63 20.62 -11.47
N ASN A 12 13.64 21.46 -11.14
CA ASN A 12 12.45 21.65 -11.96
C ASN A 12 12.76 22.40 -13.26
N CYS A 13 13.69 23.37 -13.24
CA CYS A 13 14.16 24.03 -14.46
C CYS A 13 14.88 23.07 -15.43
N SER A 14 15.35 21.93 -14.94
CA SER A 14 16.00 20.89 -15.76
C SER A 14 15.01 19.90 -16.38
N ARG A 15 13.76 19.84 -15.88
CA ARG A 15 12.76 18.85 -16.31
C ARG A 15 12.22 19.12 -17.72
N ASP A 16 12.07 20.38 -18.10
CA ASP A 16 11.59 20.76 -19.45
C ASP A 16 12.53 20.32 -20.58
N LEU A 17 13.79 20.00 -20.24
CA LEU A 17 14.78 19.48 -21.18
C LEU A 17 14.61 17.98 -21.45
N LEU A 18 13.88 17.24 -20.60
CA LEU A 18 13.62 15.81 -20.71
C LEU A 18 12.34 15.56 -21.52
N LYS A 19 12.42 15.75 -22.85
CA LYS A 19 11.27 15.59 -23.77
C LYS A 19 10.70 14.16 -23.86
N ASP A 20 11.42 13.15 -23.36
CA ASP A 20 11.06 11.73 -23.50
C ASP A 20 10.47 11.11 -22.22
N THR A 21 9.93 11.91 -21.30
CA THR A 21 9.26 11.36 -20.12
C THR A 21 7.98 10.63 -20.53
N PRO A 22 7.77 9.38 -20.09
CA PRO A 22 6.55 8.64 -20.36
C PRO A 22 5.38 9.40 -19.73
N LYS A 23 4.38 9.67 -20.56
CA LYS A 23 3.09 10.23 -20.13
C LYS A 23 2.14 9.09 -19.82
N GLN A 24 1.38 9.25 -18.76
CA GLN A 24 0.27 8.37 -18.44
C GLN A 24 -0.97 9.22 -18.23
N ARG A 25 -2.05 8.83 -18.91
CA ARG A 25 -3.35 9.44 -18.66
C ARG A 25 -3.82 9.07 -17.26
N LEU A 26 -4.08 10.07 -16.42
CA LEU A 26 -4.50 9.85 -15.04
C LEU A 26 -5.89 9.20 -14.97
N LEU A 27 -6.78 9.52 -15.91
CA LEU A 27 -8.11 8.92 -16.00
C LEU A 27 -8.09 7.38 -15.92
N ASP A 28 -7.27 6.72 -16.74
CA ASP A 28 -7.17 5.26 -16.76
C ASP A 28 -6.72 4.68 -15.40
N CYS A 29 -5.82 5.42 -14.73
CA CYS A 29 -5.37 5.04 -13.40
C CYS A 29 -6.50 5.20 -12.37
N VAL A 30 -7.22 6.31 -12.42
CA VAL A 30 -8.32 6.62 -11.50
C VAL A 30 -9.46 5.62 -11.64
N GLU A 31 -9.88 5.27 -12.85
CA GLU A 31 -10.93 4.28 -13.09
C GLU A 31 -10.59 2.94 -12.43
N SER A 32 -9.36 2.47 -12.64
CA SER A 32 -8.91 1.20 -12.10
C SER A 32 -8.83 1.22 -10.56
N LEU A 33 -8.36 2.33 -9.99
CA LEU A 33 -8.26 2.52 -8.55
C LEU A 33 -9.64 2.69 -7.90
N GLN A 34 -10.55 3.41 -8.53
CA GLN A 34 -11.92 3.60 -8.06
C GLN A 34 -12.65 2.26 -7.97
N ALA A 35 -12.47 1.37 -8.95
CA ALA A 35 -13.02 0.01 -8.91
C ALA A 35 -12.50 -0.80 -7.71
N LEU A 36 -11.20 -0.70 -7.42
CA LEU A 36 -10.59 -1.34 -6.24
C LEU A 36 -11.12 -0.74 -4.93
N CYS A 37 -11.20 0.59 -4.83
CA CYS A 37 -11.73 1.26 -3.64
C CYS A 37 -13.20 0.92 -3.37
N LYS A 38 -14.02 0.77 -4.42
CA LYS A 38 -15.41 0.28 -4.32
C LYS A 38 -15.47 -1.10 -3.70
N PHE A 39 -14.55 -1.99 -4.06
CA PHE A 39 -14.45 -3.32 -3.47
C PHE A 39 -14.03 -3.27 -2.00
N LEU A 40 -12.96 -2.54 -1.68
CA LEU A 40 -12.46 -2.42 -0.30
C LEU A 40 -13.52 -1.84 0.65
N ARG A 41 -14.35 -0.91 0.17
CA ARG A 41 -15.49 -0.39 0.95
C ARG A 41 -16.57 -1.45 1.20
N ARG A 42 -16.80 -2.37 0.26
CA ARG A 42 -17.79 -3.45 0.43
C ARG A 42 -17.31 -4.52 1.40
N THR A 43 -16.00 -4.76 1.47
CA THR A 43 -15.38 -5.72 2.41
C THR A 43 -15.05 -5.11 3.77
N ASP A 44 -15.30 -3.81 3.96
CA ASP A 44 -14.94 -3.03 5.15
C ASP A 44 -13.47 -3.22 5.57
N GLU A 45 -12.59 -3.37 4.58
CA GLU A 45 -11.18 -3.65 4.82
C GLU A 45 -10.35 -2.35 4.90
N ASN A 46 -9.71 -2.13 6.05
CA ASN A 46 -8.77 -1.02 6.22
C ASN A 46 -7.42 -1.35 5.58
N VAL A 47 -6.96 -0.49 4.68
CA VAL A 47 -5.70 -0.68 3.95
C VAL A 47 -4.73 0.47 4.18
N THR A 48 -3.45 0.14 4.39
CA THR A 48 -2.36 1.12 4.41
C THR A 48 -1.95 1.47 2.98
N LEU A 49 -1.19 2.56 2.79
CA LEU A 49 -0.67 2.96 1.47
C LEU A 49 0.04 1.80 0.76
N LEU A 50 0.96 1.14 1.47
CA LEU A 50 1.73 0.01 0.91
C LEU A 50 0.80 -1.13 0.46
N LYS A 51 -0.19 -1.48 1.29
CA LYS A 51 -1.14 -2.54 0.97
C LYS A 51 -2.01 -2.16 -0.23
N LEU A 52 -2.47 -0.90 -0.30
CA LEU A 52 -3.26 -0.40 -1.41
C LEU A 52 -2.49 -0.48 -2.74
N VAL A 53 -1.23 -0.03 -2.77
CA VAL A 53 -0.36 -0.11 -3.95
C VAL A 53 -0.15 -1.56 -4.39
N GLN A 54 0.12 -2.48 -3.44
CA GLN A 54 0.32 -3.90 -3.74
C GLN A 54 -0.95 -4.57 -4.30
N LEU A 55 -2.12 -4.21 -3.78
CA LEU A 55 -3.40 -4.70 -4.29
C LEU A 55 -3.69 -4.17 -5.70
N TRP A 56 -3.44 -2.88 -5.90
CA TRP A 56 -3.66 -2.22 -7.19
C TRP A 56 -2.74 -2.78 -8.27
N LYS A 57 -1.46 -3.04 -7.96
CA LYS A 57 -0.51 -3.72 -8.86
C LYS A 57 -0.74 -5.22 -9.05
N GLY A 58 -1.71 -5.81 -8.36
CA GLY A 58 -2.05 -7.23 -8.50
C GLY A 58 -1.20 -8.20 -7.67
N GLN A 59 -0.26 -7.72 -6.85
CA GLN A 59 0.69 -8.56 -6.10
C GLN A 59 0.04 -9.24 -4.88
N ALA A 60 -0.88 -8.55 -4.20
CA ALA A 60 -1.49 -9.02 -2.95
C ALA A 60 -2.97 -9.41 -3.08
N ARG A 61 -3.46 -9.67 -4.29
CA ARG A 61 -4.90 -9.88 -4.54
C ARG A 61 -5.48 -11.12 -3.89
N LYS A 62 -4.71 -12.21 -3.87
CA LYS A 62 -5.14 -13.49 -3.28
C LYS A 62 -5.35 -13.37 -1.77
N SER A 63 -4.51 -12.60 -1.07
CA SER A 63 -4.63 -12.42 0.38
C SER A 63 -5.82 -11.56 0.79
N ALA A 64 -6.28 -10.66 -0.08
CA ALA A 64 -7.43 -9.79 0.17
C ALA A 64 -8.68 -10.22 -0.62
N SER A 65 -8.67 -11.43 -1.18
CA SER A 65 -9.78 -12.00 -1.96
C SER A 65 -10.34 -11.06 -3.03
N VAL A 66 -9.47 -10.24 -3.64
CA VAL A 66 -9.86 -9.27 -4.68
C VAL A 66 -10.20 -10.04 -5.95
N PRO A 67 -11.43 -9.90 -6.49
CA PRO A 67 -11.83 -10.55 -7.73
C PRO A 67 -10.93 -10.17 -8.92
N ASP A 68 -10.67 -11.13 -9.80
CA ASP A 68 -9.93 -10.90 -11.04
C ASP A 68 -10.64 -9.93 -12.01
N THR A 69 -11.95 -9.70 -11.81
CA THR A 69 -12.74 -8.73 -12.56
C THR A 69 -12.37 -7.28 -12.26
N ILE A 70 -11.71 -7.00 -11.13
CA ILE A 70 -11.31 -5.64 -10.78
C ILE A 70 -10.03 -5.30 -11.56
N PRO A 71 -9.98 -4.20 -12.32
CA PRO A 71 -8.79 -3.81 -13.08
C PRO A 71 -7.56 -3.57 -12.18
N THR A 72 -6.37 -3.83 -12.72
CA THR A 72 -5.08 -3.56 -12.06
C THR A 72 -4.52 -2.23 -12.56
N ALA A 73 -3.55 -1.67 -11.81
CA ALA A 73 -2.77 -0.53 -12.27
C ALA A 73 -2.13 -0.79 -13.63
N PRO A 74 -1.98 0.21 -14.50
CA PRO A 74 -1.28 0.06 -15.77
C PRO A 74 0.14 -0.51 -15.57
N ARG A 75 0.53 -1.48 -16.42
CA ARG A 75 1.78 -2.25 -16.22
C ARG A 75 3.05 -1.41 -16.28
N ASN A 76 3.00 -0.28 -16.98
CA ASN A 76 4.08 0.69 -17.13
C ASN A 76 4.32 1.53 -15.87
N LEU A 77 3.44 1.48 -14.88
CA LEU A 77 3.62 2.26 -13.65
C LEU A 77 4.62 1.59 -12.71
N SER A 78 5.63 2.37 -12.32
CA SER A 78 6.52 2.01 -11.21
C SER A 78 5.75 2.04 -9.88
N LEU A 79 6.31 1.44 -8.83
CA LEU A 79 5.72 1.55 -7.48
C LEU A 79 5.63 3.01 -7.02
N TYR A 80 6.71 3.76 -7.28
CA TYR A 80 6.78 5.19 -6.97
C TYR A 80 5.69 5.98 -7.70
N ASN A 81 5.44 5.71 -8.98
CA ASN A 81 4.39 6.39 -9.74
C ASN A 81 2.99 6.08 -9.18
N CYS A 82 2.75 4.84 -8.71
CA CYS A 82 1.50 4.50 -8.05
C CYS A 82 1.32 5.28 -6.74
N GLU A 83 2.38 5.43 -5.95
CA GLU A 83 2.36 6.23 -4.71
C GLU A 83 2.10 7.71 -5.00
N GLU A 84 2.73 8.26 -6.05
CA GLU A 84 2.55 9.64 -6.50
C GLU A 84 1.10 9.92 -6.92
N ILE A 85 0.47 9.01 -7.68
CA ILE A 85 -0.96 9.12 -8.03
C ILE A 85 -1.85 9.09 -6.79
N ILE A 86 -1.59 8.16 -5.87
CA ILE A 86 -2.40 8.07 -4.64
C ILE A 86 -2.22 9.33 -3.80
N ALA A 87 -1.01 9.91 -3.77
CA ALA A 87 -0.75 11.17 -3.09
C ALA A 87 -1.52 12.33 -3.73
N GLU A 88 -1.56 12.43 -5.06
CA GLU A 88 -2.36 13.44 -5.77
C GLU A 88 -3.84 13.35 -5.37
N LEU A 89 -4.40 12.14 -5.36
CA LEU A 89 -5.79 11.90 -4.97
C LEU A 89 -6.07 12.19 -3.48
N LEU A 90 -5.07 12.06 -2.61
CA LEU A 90 -5.17 12.46 -1.20
C LEU A 90 -5.16 13.99 -1.03
N LEU A 91 -4.39 14.69 -1.87
CA LEU A 91 -4.34 16.16 -1.87
C LEU A 91 -5.67 16.75 -2.36
N GLU A 92 -6.22 16.19 -3.44
CA GLU A 92 -7.50 16.57 -4.03
C GLU A 92 -8.73 16.10 -3.24
N LYS A 93 -8.54 15.42 -2.09
CA LYS A 93 -9.61 14.92 -1.20
C LYS A 93 -10.52 13.85 -1.82
N HIS A 94 -10.08 13.19 -2.88
CA HIS A 94 -10.72 11.99 -3.39
C HIS A 94 -10.47 10.78 -2.49
N LEU A 95 -9.30 10.75 -1.86
CA LEU A 95 -8.94 9.82 -0.80
C LEU A 95 -8.74 10.59 0.51
N GLU A 96 -8.92 9.89 1.63
CA GLU A 96 -8.80 10.42 2.97
C GLU A 96 -7.89 9.53 3.82
N LEU A 97 -7.13 10.17 4.71
CA LEU A 97 -6.35 9.47 5.72
C LEU A 97 -7.21 9.25 6.97
N GLN A 98 -7.35 8.00 7.38
CA GLN A 98 -7.97 7.62 8.63
C GLN A 98 -6.87 7.26 9.63
N PHE A 99 -6.76 8.05 10.70
CA PHE A 99 -5.79 7.83 11.76
C PHE A 99 -6.36 6.89 12.82
N HIS A 100 -5.62 5.84 13.12
CA HIS A 100 -5.92 4.90 14.19
C HIS A 100 -4.83 4.97 15.25
N ASN A 101 -5.17 5.47 16.42
CA ASN A 101 -4.25 5.60 17.54
C ASN A 101 -4.22 4.28 18.31
N THR A 102 -3.05 3.64 18.35
CA THR A 102 -2.76 2.47 19.17
C THR A 102 -1.93 2.88 20.39
N ALA A 103 -1.72 1.97 21.34
CA ALA A 103 -0.96 2.25 22.56
C ALA A 103 0.47 2.78 22.32
N TYR A 104 1.10 2.43 21.18
CA TYR A 104 2.51 2.75 20.90
C TYR A 104 2.73 3.54 19.60
N SER A 105 1.70 3.72 18.77
CA SER A 105 1.85 4.38 17.47
C SER A 105 0.51 4.83 16.89
N THR A 106 0.56 5.81 15.99
CA THR A 106 -0.57 6.16 15.12
C THR A 106 -0.38 5.51 13.77
N ILE A 107 -1.35 4.71 13.35
CA ILE A 107 -1.36 4.05 12.04
C ILE A 107 -2.29 4.83 11.11
N CYS A 108 -1.85 5.08 9.89
CA CYS A 108 -2.64 5.76 8.87
C CYS A 108 -3.18 4.74 7.87
N TYR A 109 -4.50 4.68 7.75
CA TYR A 109 -5.20 3.93 6.71
C TYR A 109 -5.70 4.89 5.63
N ILE A 110 -5.87 4.38 4.41
CA ILE A 110 -6.43 5.13 3.30
C ILE A 110 -7.87 4.67 3.11
N LYS A 111 -8.78 5.64 3.06
CA LYS A 111 -10.19 5.43 2.79
C LYS A 111 -10.62 6.29 1.60
N ALA A 112 -11.43 5.73 0.71
CA ALA A 112 -11.99 6.50 -0.39
C ALA A 112 -13.16 7.36 0.08
N ASN A 113 -13.20 8.62 -0.38
CA ASN A 113 -14.30 9.52 -0.11
C ASN A 113 -15.58 9.00 -0.80
N ALA A 114 -16.74 9.20 -0.17
CA ALA A 114 -18.03 8.86 -0.76
C ALA A 114 -18.24 9.54 -2.12
N PHE A 115 -17.77 10.79 -2.28
CA PHE A 115 -17.82 11.51 -3.54
C PHE A 115 -17.02 10.78 -4.63
N PHE A 116 -15.77 10.42 -4.34
CA PHE A 116 -14.90 9.70 -5.27
C PHE A 116 -15.50 8.35 -5.69
N LEU A 117 -16.15 7.64 -4.78
CA LEU A 117 -16.75 6.34 -5.08
C LEU A 117 -18.01 6.42 -5.93
N ASN A 118 -18.76 7.52 -5.83
CA ASN A 118 -20.01 7.73 -6.58
C ASN A 118 -19.80 8.55 -7.87
N MET A 119 -18.58 9.01 -8.10
CA MET A 119 -18.22 9.81 -9.26
C MET A 119 -18.50 9.05 -10.57
N SER A 120 -19.26 9.70 -11.47
CA SER A 120 -19.57 9.15 -12.80
C SER A 120 -18.34 9.16 -13.71
N HIS A 121 -18.42 8.51 -14.87
CA HIS A 121 -17.34 8.54 -15.84
C HIS A 121 -17.14 9.94 -16.44
N ASP A 122 -18.23 10.69 -16.66
CA ASP A 122 -18.16 12.05 -17.19
C ASP A 122 -17.51 13.02 -16.19
N ASP A 123 -17.84 12.87 -14.89
CA ASP A 123 -17.16 13.60 -13.83
C ASP A 123 -15.66 13.24 -13.80
N GLN A 124 -15.31 11.96 -13.92
CA GLN A 124 -13.91 11.53 -13.94
C GLN A 124 -13.14 12.16 -15.11
N ILE A 125 -13.73 12.24 -16.30
CA ILE A 125 -13.12 12.97 -17.43
C ILE A 125 -12.90 14.43 -17.05
N GLN A 126 -13.91 15.08 -16.47
CA GLN A 126 -13.80 16.50 -16.13
C GLN A 126 -12.66 16.80 -15.14
N TYR A 127 -12.41 15.93 -14.16
CA TYR A 127 -11.38 16.14 -13.14
C TYR A 127 -10.01 15.58 -13.52
N PHE A 128 -9.94 14.45 -14.24
CA PHE A 128 -8.70 13.67 -14.41
C PHE A 128 -8.25 13.47 -15.86
N ASP A 129 -8.86 14.15 -16.83
CA ASP A 129 -8.43 14.09 -18.23
C ASP A 129 -7.17 14.93 -18.49
N TYR A 130 -6.08 14.52 -17.86
CA TYR A 130 -4.75 15.06 -18.05
C TYR A 130 -3.68 13.98 -17.94
N ASP A 131 -2.53 14.26 -18.56
CA ASP A 131 -1.36 13.40 -18.53
C ASP A 131 -0.47 13.73 -17.34
N LEU A 132 -0.14 12.71 -16.54
CA LEU A 132 0.95 12.78 -15.59
C LEU A 132 2.28 12.46 -16.28
N THR A 133 3.28 13.28 -16.00
CA THR A 133 4.67 13.05 -16.42
C THR A 133 5.45 12.47 -15.26
N PHE A 134 5.83 11.20 -15.38
CA PHE A 134 6.60 10.55 -14.32
C PHE A 134 8.09 10.77 -14.51
N ALA A 135 8.78 11.07 -13.42
CA ALA A 135 10.24 11.02 -13.40
C ALA A 135 10.68 9.57 -13.60
N THR A 136 11.29 9.27 -14.76
CA THR A 136 11.92 7.96 -14.92
C THR A 136 13.13 7.89 -14.01
N ALA A 137 13.19 6.89 -13.13
CA ALA A 137 14.37 6.56 -12.34
C ALA A 137 15.52 5.98 -13.21
N LYS A 138 15.77 6.54 -14.40
CA LYS A 138 17.02 6.36 -15.11
C LYS A 138 18.06 7.23 -14.41
N GLY A 139 18.47 6.80 -13.23
CA GLY A 139 19.68 7.29 -12.61
C GLY A 139 20.84 7.00 -13.56
N ASP A 140 21.56 8.05 -13.94
CA ASP A 140 22.93 7.96 -14.42
C ASP A 140 23.74 7.10 -13.44
N THR A 141 23.78 5.79 -13.67
CA THR A 141 24.81 4.94 -13.11
C THR A 141 26.09 5.26 -13.88
N LYS A 142 26.65 6.46 -13.63
CA LYS A 142 28.08 6.69 -13.76
C LYS A 142 28.73 5.65 -12.84
N LYS A 143 29.13 4.53 -13.44
CA LYS A 143 30.01 3.53 -12.82
C LYS A 143 31.16 4.29 -12.17
N ARG A 144 31.07 4.52 -10.86
CA ARG A 144 32.22 4.90 -10.06
C ARG A 144 33.21 3.76 -10.21
N LYS A 145 34.22 3.99 -11.04
CA LYS A 145 35.37 3.10 -11.24
C LYS A 145 36.00 2.94 -9.86
N ARG A 146 35.74 1.82 -9.17
CA ARG A 146 36.42 1.45 -7.93
C ARG A 146 37.90 1.34 -8.26
N THR A 147 38.68 2.33 -7.85
CA THR A 147 40.13 2.21 -7.79
C THR A 147 40.45 1.18 -6.70
N ASN A 148 41.14 0.13 -7.10
CA ASN A 148 41.49 -1.02 -6.28
C ASN A 148 42.72 -0.66 -5.44
N SER A 149 42.54 -0.04 -4.29
CA SER A 149 43.60 0.10 -3.28
C SER A 149 43.55 -1.10 -2.34
N LYS A 150 44.40 -2.10 -2.61
CA LYS A 150 44.75 -3.19 -1.69
C LYS A 150 45.35 -2.60 -0.42
N THR A 151 44.61 -2.64 0.69
CA THR A 151 45.17 -2.58 2.04
C THR A 151 44.39 -3.55 2.94
N LYS A 152 45.01 -4.69 3.26
CA LYS A 152 44.56 -5.56 4.36
C LYS A 152 44.81 -4.83 5.68
N PRO A 153 43.91 -4.94 6.66
CA PRO A 153 44.37 -5.41 7.96
C PRO A 153 43.40 -6.34 8.69
N LYS A 154 43.98 -7.48 9.11
CA LYS A 154 43.87 -8.19 10.40
C LYS A 154 42.55 -8.13 11.19
N THR A 155 42.00 -9.33 11.40
CA THR A 155 41.03 -9.72 12.43
C THR A 155 41.50 -9.43 13.87
N PRO A 156 40.57 -9.06 14.76
CA PRO A 156 40.59 -9.59 16.12
C PRO A 156 39.20 -10.11 16.56
N THR A 157 39.14 -11.43 16.74
CA THR A 157 38.79 -12.15 17.98
C THR A 157 37.75 -11.56 18.96
N LYS A 158 36.70 -12.37 19.20
CA LYS A 158 35.82 -12.51 20.39
C LYS A 158 34.77 -11.42 20.69
N ILE A 159 33.51 -11.76 20.42
CA ILE A 159 32.31 -11.19 21.04
C ILE A 159 31.95 -12.08 22.27
N PRO A 160 31.71 -11.51 23.47
CA PRO A 160 31.23 -12.28 24.62
C PRO A 160 29.76 -12.70 24.46
N LYS A 161 29.46 -13.98 24.74
CA LYS A 161 28.09 -14.49 24.91
C LYS A 161 27.53 -14.01 26.25
N LEU A 162 26.53 -13.13 26.23
CA LEU A 162 25.67 -12.84 27.38
C LEU A 162 24.38 -13.63 27.22
N PHE A 163 24.34 -14.88 27.69
CA PHE A 163 23.14 -15.58 28.20
C PHE A 163 23.62 -16.86 28.91
N PRO A 164 23.33 -17.07 30.21
CA PRO A 164 23.57 -18.35 30.86
C PRO A 164 22.50 -19.36 30.42
N THR A 165 22.94 -20.49 29.86
CA THR A 165 22.19 -21.75 29.84
C THR A 165 22.35 -22.43 31.21
N ALA A 166 21.24 -22.78 31.85
CA ALA A 166 21.21 -23.75 32.94
C ALA A 166 20.33 -24.92 32.50
N ASP A 167 20.99 -26.05 32.24
CA ASP A 167 20.43 -27.39 32.23
C ASP A 167 19.84 -27.74 33.60
N SER A 168 18.70 -28.44 33.63
CA SER A 168 18.61 -29.82 34.15
C SER A 168 17.15 -30.23 34.44
N SER A 169 16.73 -31.31 33.78
CA SER A 169 15.59 -32.19 34.14
C SER A 169 15.83 -32.86 35.53
N PRO A 170 14.82 -33.43 36.23
CA PRO A 170 14.25 -34.73 35.86
C PRO A 170 12.76 -35.02 36.20
N GLU A 171 12.19 -35.94 35.40
CA GLU A 171 11.33 -37.11 35.71
C GLU A 171 9.97 -37.04 36.47
N HIS A 172 8.97 -37.64 35.79
CA HIS A 172 7.86 -38.51 36.24
C HIS A 172 6.90 -38.10 37.38
N GLU A 173 5.60 -37.98 37.06
CA GLU A 173 4.61 -38.93 37.59
C GLU A 173 3.30 -38.94 36.78
N GLU A 174 2.75 -40.13 36.66
CA GLU A 174 1.61 -40.55 35.87
C GLU A 174 0.43 -40.76 36.83
N THR A 175 -0.72 -40.11 36.64
CA THR A 175 -2.00 -40.59 37.18
C THR A 175 -3.15 -40.28 36.22
N LYS A 176 -3.84 -41.37 35.87
CA LYS A 176 -5.19 -41.49 35.27
C LYS A 176 -6.22 -40.87 36.24
N ASP A 177 -7.45 -40.49 35.92
CA ASP A 177 -8.54 -41.27 35.32
C ASP A 177 -9.85 -40.42 35.29
N VAL A 178 -10.79 -40.79 34.39
CA VAL A 178 -12.29 -40.75 34.54
C VAL A 178 -13.02 -39.38 34.34
N VAL A 179 -13.74 -39.14 33.22
CA VAL A 179 -15.18 -39.47 32.91
C VAL A 179 -16.15 -38.56 33.73
N SER A 180 -17.24 -37.93 33.25
CA SER A 180 -18.01 -37.90 32.00
C SER A 180 -19.10 -36.79 32.05
N GLU A 181 -19.71 -36.53 30.87
CA GLU A 181 -21.15 -36.34 30.61
C GLU A 181 -21.91 -35.01 30.92
N ASP A 182 -22.37 -34.42 29.81
CA ASP A 182 -23.77 -34.14 29.40
C ASP A 182 -24.71 -33.21 30.20
N LYS A 183 -25.13 -32.13 29.53
CA LYS A 183 -26.55 -31.78 29.16
C LYS A 183 -26.57 -30.38 28.51
N LYS A 184 -26.93 -30.17 27.24
CA LYS A 184 -28.20 -30.35 26.50
C LYS A 184 -29.27 -29.26 26.74
N GLU A 185 -29.60 -28.59 25.62
CA GLU A 185 -30.82 -27.79 25.30
C GLU A 185 -31.00 -26.44 26.03
N LYS A 186 -31.43 -25.35 25.37
CA LYS A 186 -32.71 -25.26 24.64
C LYS A 186 -32.81 -23.99 23.76
N LYS A 187 -33.41 -24.18 22.59
CA LYS A 187 -33.88 -23.19 21.59
C LYS A 187 -34.73 -22.05 22.17
N ARG A 188 -34.64 -20.85 21.61
CA ARG A 188 -35.84 -20.06 21.24
C ARG A 188 -35.58 -19.12 20.07
N SER A 189 -36.45 -19.25 19.09
CA SER A 189 -36.64 -18.47 17.87
C SER A 189 -37.31 -17.11 18.14
N GLU A 190 -37.20 -16.25 17.12
CA GLU A 190 -37.60 -14.84 16.92
C GLU A 190 -39.06 -14.47 17.29
N PRO A 191 -39.47 -13.17 17.19
CA PRO A 191 -39.80 -12.60 15.89
C PRO A 191 -39.27 -11.19 15.59
N ILE A 192 -39.13 -11.00 14.28
CA ILE A 192 -39.02 -9.77 13.48
C ILE A 192 -40.16 -8.78 13.80
N CYS A 193 -39.84 -7.50 13.99
CA CYS A 193 -40.79 -6.39 13.89
C CYS A 193 -40.52 -5.62 12.58
N ILE A 194 -41.50 -5.63 11.69
CA ILE A 194 -41.58 -4.75 10.51
C ILE A 194 -42.61 -3.70 10.89
N ASP A 195 -42.18 -2.45 11.11
CA ASP A 195 -43.11 -1.34 11.22
C ASP A 195 -43.37 -0.78 9.83
N LEU A 196 -44.64 -0.88 9.45
CA LEU A 196 -45.29 -0.33 8.26
C LEU A 196 -46.27 0.71 8.81
N VAL A 197 -45.98 2.01 8.68
CA VAL A 197 -46.98 3.07 8.90
C VAL A 197 -46.74 4.21 7.91
N GLU A 198 -47.77 4.39 7.08
CA GLU A 198 -48.29 5.55 6.32
C GLU A 198 -47.39 6.30 5.33
#